data_AF-A0A1K2F1L8-F1
#
_entry.id   AF-A0A1K2F1L8-F1
#
_cell.length_a   1.000
_cell.length_b   1.000
_cell.length_c   1.000
_cell.angle_alpha   90.00
_cell.angle_beta   90.00
_cell.angle_gamma   90.00
#
_symmetry.space_group_name_H-M   'P 1'
#
loop_
_entity.id
_entity.type
_entity.pdbx_description
1 polymer ?
#
loop_
_entity_poly.entity_id
_entity_poly.type
_entity_poly.pdbx_seq_one_letter_code
_entity_poly.pdbx_strand_id
1 'polypeptide(L)'
;MNIHRSYLSRILSGERPATLSYVELIAKECAGSTETEFATLLWKIAADEPVSTTDPVHTLRTYFQALNYAAGSPREDRLISSARRDLTIADLRRAFHGPGVPEWAVYHRLATALQSKPEIALPLWRNATPDRGPGSSLPADAFG
;
A
#
# COMPACT_ATOMS: atom_id res chain seq x y z
N MET A 1 13.88 -22.32 -13.24
CA MET A 1 12.59 -23.04 -13.26
C MET A 1 11.79 -22.49 -14.43
N ASN A 2 11.49 -23.28 -15.47
CA ASN A 2 10.88 -22.77 -16.71
C ASN A 2 9.35 -22.93 -16.60
N ILE A 3 8.60 -21.86 -16.34
CA ILE A 3 7.12 -21.95 -16.33
C ILE A 3 6.67 -22.11 -17.78
N HIS A 4 5.93 -23.19 -18.05
CA HIS A 4 5.44 -23.44 -19.40
C HIS A 4 4.44 -22.35 -19.85
N ARG A 5 4.56 -21.86 -21.08
CA ARG A 5 3.74 -20.75 -21.61
C ARG A 5 2.23 -21.01 -21.53
N SER A 6 1.82 -22.27 -21.76
CA SER A 6 0.42 -22.69 -21.61
C SER A 6 -0.07 -22.60 -20.17
N TYR A 7 0.81 -22.81 -19.18
CA TYR A 7 0.47 -22.69 -17.77
C TYR A 7 0.19 -21.22 -17.38
N LEU A 8 1.06 -20.30 -17.82
CA LEU A 8 0.87 -18.86 -17.62
C LEU A 8 -0.40 -18.37 -18.31
N SER A 9 -0.68 -18.82 -19.54
CA SER A 9 -1.89 -18.44 -20.27
C SER A 9 -3.15 -18.77 -19.49
N ARG A 10 -3.20 -19.93 -18.82
CA ARG A 10 -4.38 -20.37 -18.05
C ARG A 10 -4.54 -19.59 -16.74
N ILE A 11 -3.43 -19.18 -16.12
CA ILE A 11 -3.47 -18.27 -14.96
C ILE A 11 -4.01 -16.90 -15.39
N LEU A 12 -3.43 -16.31 -16.45
CA LEU A 12 -3.81 -14.98 -16.93
C LEU A 12 -5.24 -14.93 -17.47
N SER A 13 -5.73 -16.02 -18.04
CA SER A 13 -7.12 -16.14 -18.54
C SER A 13 -8.13 -16.47 -17.44
N GLY A 14 -7.69 -16.68 -16.20
CA GLY A 14 -8.55 -17.06 -15.08
C GLY A 14 -9.03 -18.52 -15.10
N GLU A 15 -8.59 -19.34 -16.05
CA GLU A 15 -8.88 -20.79 -16.07
C GLU A 15 -8.22 -21.54 -14.91
N ARG A 16 -7.21 -20.95 -14.28
CA ARG A 16 -6.51 -21.52 -13.13
C ARG A 16 -6.22 -20.45 -12.08
N PRO A 17 -6.41 -20.72 -10.78
CA PRO A 17 -6.01 -19.80 -9.73
C PRO A 17 -4.49 -19.64 -9.71
N ALA A 18 -4.03 -18.39 -9.55
CA ALA A 18 -2.63 -18.09 -9.24
C ALA A 18 -2.31 -18.50 -7.79
N THR A 19 -1.03 -18.74 -7.51
CA THR A 19 -0.52 -18.87 -6.14
C THR A 19 0.54 -17.81 -5.90
N LEU A 20 0.79 -17.47 -4.63
CA LEU A 20 1.79 -16.48 -4.26
C LEU A 20 3.18 -16.80 -4.85
N SER A 21 3.58 -18.08 -4.86
CA SER A 21 4.85 -18.50 -5.45
C SER A 21 4.98 -18.17 -6.94
N TYR A 22 3.88 -18.22 -7.70
CA TYR A 22 3.88 -17.82 -9.11
C TYR A 22 3.93 -16.31 -9.27
N VAL A 23 3.23 -15.56 -8.42
CA VAL A 23 3.26 -14.10 -8.42
C VAL A 23 4.67 -13.58 -8.12
N GLU A 24 5.31 -14.14 -7.10
CA GLU A 24 6.69 -13.83 -6.73
C GLU A 24 7.67 -14.14 -7.85
N LEU A 25 7.51 -15.31 -8.49
CA LEU A 25 8.40 -15.70 -9.58
C LEU A 25 8.23 -14.78 -10.80
N ILE A 26 7.00 -14.44 -11.18
CA ILE A 26 6.73 -13.52 -12.29
C ILE A 26 7.29 -12.14 -11.98
N ALA A 27 7.06 -11.60 -10.78
CA ALA A 27 7.56 -10.29 -10.39
C ALA A 27 9.10 -10.24 -10.37
N LYS A 28 9.74 -11.30 -9.88
CA LYS A 28 11.20 -11.42 -9.85
C LYS A 28 11.82 -11.45 -11.24
N GLU A 29 11.22 -12.18 -12.17
CA GLU A 29 11.74 -12.31 -13.54
C GLU A 29 11.43 -11.07 -14.40
N CYS A 30 10.30 -10.38 -14.17
CA CYS A 30 9.87 -9.27 -15.00
C CYS A 30 10.32 -7.89 -14.52
N ALA A 31 10.52 -7.69 -13.22
CA ALA A 31 10.66 -6.34 -12.67
C ALA A 31 11.82 -6.23 -11.65
N GLY A 32 12.01 -7.23 -10.78
CA GLY A 32 13.11 -7.24 -9.82
C GLY A 32 12.67 -7.48 -8.38
N SER A 33 13.60 -7.32 -7.44
CA SER A 33 13.40 -7.67 -6.03
C SER A 33 12.40 -6.76 -5.30
N THR A 34 12.38 -5.46 -5.62
CA THR A 34 11.49 -4.48 -4.97
C THR A 34 10.04 -4.65 -5.43
N GLU A 35 9.84 -4.93 -6.71
CA GLU A 35 8.52 -5.16 -7.30
C GLU A 35 7.96 -6.52 -6.89
N THR A 36 8.84 -7.48 -6.60
CA THR A 36 8.45 -8.75 -5.94
C THR A 36 7.86 -8.47 -4.56
N GLU A 37 8.48 -7.60 -3.76
CA GLU A 37 7.95 -7.20 -2.46
C GLU A 37 6.57 -6.53 -2.59
N PHE A 38 6.40 -5.65 -3.57
CA PHE A 38 5.11 -5.02 -3.87
C PHE A 38 4.03 -6.05 -4.21
N ALA A 39 4.34 -7.00 -5.10
CA ALA A 39 3.39 -8.02 -5.52
C ALA A 39 3.01 -8.96 -4.37
N THR A 40 3.98 -9.37 -3.56
CA THR A 40 3.75 -10.19 -2.36
C THR A 40 2.89 -9.45 -1.33
N LEU A 41 3.17 -8.17 -1.08
CA LEU A 41 2.43 -7.37 -0.12
C LEU A 41 0.96 -7.19 -0.57
N LEU A 42 0.73 -6.84 -1.84
CA LEU A 42 -0.62 -6.71 -2.38
C LEU A 42 -1.39 -8.02 -2.35
N TRP A 43 -0.73 -9.14 -2.64
CA TRP A 43 -1.34 -10.47 -2.57
C TRP A 43 -1.79 -10.81 -1.15
N LYS A 44 -0.91 -10.65 -0.17
CA LYS A 44 -1.22 -10.96 1.24
C LYS A 44 -2.39 -10.12 1.75
N ILE A 45 -2.38 -8.82 1.44
CA ILE A 45 -3.46 -7.92 1.84
C ILE A 45 -4.78 -8.30 1.16
N ALA A 46 -4.76 -8.66 -0.13
CA ALA A 46 -5.96 -9.09 -0.84
C ALA A 46 -6.50 -10.44 -0.36
N ALA A 47 -5.61 -11.33 0.09
CA ALA A 47 -5.95 -12.64 0.65
C ALA A 47 -6.32 -12.59 2.14
N ASP A 48 -6.35 -11.41 2.76
CA ASP A 48 -6.55 -11.20 4.20
C ASP A 48 -5.52 -11.97 5.07
N GLU A 49 -4.31 -12.17 4.52
CA GLU A 49 -3.21 -12.81 5.23
C GLU A 49 -2.48 -11.80 6.14
N PRO A 50 -2.00 -12.24 7.33
CA PRO A 50 -1.32 -11.35 8.25
C PRO A 50 0.02 -10.86 7.69
N VAL A 51 0.14 -9.53 7.53
CA VAL A 51 1.40 -8.89 7.18
C VAL A 51 2.21 -8.66 8.46
N SER A 52 3.04 -9.63 8.84
CA SER A 52 4.03 -9.43 9.91
C SER A 52 5.01 -8.34 9.47
N THR A 53 4.95 -7.17 10.08
CA THR A 53 5.90 -6.11 9.77
C THR A 53 6.54 -5.52 11.01
N THR A 54 7.87 -5.45 10.98
CA THR A 54 8.72 -4.85 12.02
C THR A 54 8.61 -3.32 12.02
N ASP A 55 8.22 -2.71 10.89
CA ASP A 55 8.00 -1.27 10.76
C ASP A 55 6.66 -1.00 10.02
N PRO A 56 5.58 -0.65 10.75
CA PRO A 56 4.27 -0.44 10.14
C PRO A 56 4.20 0.80 9.25
N VAL A 57 5.06 1.81 9.46
CA VAL A 57 5.15 3.00 8.60
C VAL A 57 5.75 2.62 7.25
N HIS A 58 6.78 1.77 7.27
CA HIS A 58 7.35 1.22 6.06
C HIS A 58 6.32 0.40 5.28
N THR A 59 5.57 -0.49 5.94
CA THR A 59 4.50 -1.29 5.29
C THR A 59 3.48 -0.42 4.58
N LEU A 60 3.00 0.64 5.24
CA LEU A 60 2.01 1.55 4.66
C LEU A 60 2.56 2.19 3.39
N ARG A 61 3.80 2.67 3.42
CA ARG A 61 4.43 3.31 2.26
C ARG A 61 4.64 2.31 1.12
N THR A 62 5.17 1.14 1.42
CA THR A 62 5.35 0.06 0.45
C THR A 62 4.03 -0.33 -0.19
N TYR A 63 2.93 -0.35 0.58
CA TYR A 63 1.58 -0.60 0.06
C TYR A 63 1.13 0.47 -0.94
N PHE A 64 1.27 1.76 -0.61
CA PHE A 64 0.88 2.84 -1.53
C PHE A 64 1.80 2.90 -2.76
N GLN A 65 3.10 2.63 -2.61
CA GLN A 65 4.03 2.50 -3.73
C GLN A 65 3.65 1.32 -4.63
N ALA A 66 3.28 0.18 -4.05
CA ALA A 66 2.80 -0.99 -4.79
C ALA A 66 1.51 -0.69 -5.55
N LEU A 67 0.56 0.02 -4.94
CA LEU A 67 -0.66 0.47 -5.62
C LEU A 67 -0.36 1.43 -6.77
N ASN A 68 0.56 2.37 -6.56
CA ASN A 68 1.00 3.29 -7.61
C ASN A 68 1.64 2.52 -8.78
N TYR A 69 2.48 1.54 -8.48
CA TYR A 69 3.07 0.65 -9.48
C TYR A 69 2.01 -0.15 -10.23
N ALA A 70 1.04 -0.75 -9.52
CA ALA A 70 -0.05 -1.51 -10.11
C ALA A 70 -0.96 -0.65 -11.01
N ALA A 71 -1.14 0.64 -10.69
CA ALA A 71 -1.87 1.60 -11.51
C ALA A 71 -1.08 2.09 -12.74
N GLY A 72 0.13 1.55 -13.00
CA GLY A 72 0.98 1.95 -14.11
C GLY A 72 1.89 3.14 -13.82
N SER A 73 2.19 3.40 -12.54
CA SER A 73 3.00 4.52 -12.06
C SER A 73 2.57 5.89 -12.63
N PRO A 74 1.31 6.30 -12.38
CA PRO A 74 0.83 7.61 -12.82
C PRO A 74 1.68 8.73 -12.23
N ARG A 75 1.99 9.75 -13.05
CA ARG A 75 2.71 10.95 -12.60
C ARG A 75 1.93 11.68 -11.51
N GLU A 76 2.66 12.35 -10.62
CA GLU A 76 2.10 13.15 -9.51
C GLU A 76 0.97 14.10 -9.99
N ASP A 77 1.13 14.75 -11.14
CA ASP A 77 0.13 15.67 -11.70
C ASP A 77 -1.21 14.98 -12.05
N ARG A 78 -1.14 13.73 -12.52
CA ARG A 78 -2.35 12.94 -12.83
C ARG A 78 -3.05 12.48 -11.56
N LEU A 79 -2.30 12.11 -10.52
CA LEU A 79 -2.84 11.77 -9.21
C LEU A 79 -3.53 12.97 -8.55
N ILE A 80 -2.96 14.16 -8.66
CA ILE A 80 -3.57 15.40 -8.16
C ILE A 80 -4.84 15.74 -8.95
N SER A 81 -4.80 15.55 -10.27
CA SER A 81 -5.97 15.80 -11.12
C SER A 81 -7.12 14.84 -10.82
N SER A 82 -6.83 13.58 -10.46
CA SER A 82 -7.84 12.58 -10.10
C SER A 82 -8.31 12.69 -8.65
N ALA A 83 -7.43 13.11 -7.74
CA ALA A 83 -7.76 13.38 -6.35
C ALA A 83 -8.40 14.77 -6.23
N ARG A 84 -9.75 14.83 -6.24
CA ARG A 84 -10.58 16.06 -6.13
C ARG A 84 -9.94 17.18 -5.26
N ARG A 85 -9.19 18.06 -5.94
CA ARG A 85 -8.68 19.42 -5.60
C ARG A 85 -7.98 19.74 -4.28
N ASP A 86 -7.87 18.86 -3.28
CA ASP A 86 -7.06 19.16 -2.08
C ASP A 86 -5.99 18.10 -1.78
N LEU A 87 -5.30 17.60 -2.79
CA LEU A 87 -3.99 16.95 -2.62
C LEU A 87 -2.89 17.83 -3.22
N THR A 88 -1.85 18.13 -2.45
CA THR A 88 -0.68 18.83 -2.96
C THR A 88 0.44 17.84 -3.32
N ILE A 89 1.39 18.28 -4.16
CA ILE A 89 2.60 17.52 -4.48
C ILE A 89 3.39 17.20 -3.20
N ALA A 90 3.41 18.12 -2.24
CA ALA A 90 4.08 17.92 -0.96
C ALA A 90 3.45 16.79 -0.15
N ASP A 91 2.11 16.67 -0.17
CA ASP A 91 1.39 15.60 0.52
C ASP A 91 1.66 14.24 -0.13
N LEU A 92 1.70 14.18 -1.47
CA LEU A 92 2.08 12.95 -2.19
C LEU A 92 3.50 12.52 -1.85
N ARG A 93 4.46 13.44 -1.93
CA ARG A 93 5.86 13.13 -1.58
C ARG A 93 5.99 12.70 -0.14
N ARG A 94 5.23 13.30 0.78
CA ARG A 94 5.21 12.88 2.19
C ARG A 94 4.59 11.49 2.37
N ALA A 95 3.50 11.20 1.65
CA ALA A 95 2.83 9.90 1.70
C ALA A 95 3.70 8.75 1.16
N PHE A 96 4.50 9.00 0.13
CA PHE A 96 5.36 7.99 -0.49
C PHE A 96 6.76 7.89 0.11
N HIS A 97 7.38 9.01 0.49
CA HIS A 97 8.82 9.08 0.82
C HIS A 97 9.18 10.01 1.99
N GLY A 98 8.34 10.99 2.33
CA GLY A 98 8.69 11.98 3.34
C GLY A 98 8.58 11.47 4.78
N PRO A 99 9.08 12.20 5.77
CA PRO A 99 9.03 11.79 7.17
C PRO A 99 7.61 11.81 7.74
N GLY A 100 7.31 10.85 8.62
CA GLY A 100 6.01 10.71 9.29
C GLY A 100 4.92 10.07 8.43
N VAL A 101 3.71 10.03 8.99
CA VAL A 101 2.49 9.50 8.34
C VAL A 101 1.52 10.68 8.18
N PRO A 102 1.16 11.08 6.95
CA PRO A 102 0.11 12.04 6.68
C PRO A 102 -1.23 11.68 7.35
N GLU A 103 -2.09 12.68 7.50
CA GLU A 103 -3.44 12.48 7.99
C GLU A 103 -4.24 11.50 7.11
N TRP A 104 -5.17 10.78 7.72
CA TRP A 104 -6.00 9.79 7.04
C TRP A 104 -6.72 10.35 5.80
N ALA A 105 -7.14 11.61 5.83
CA ALA A 105 -7.82 12.26 4.70
C ALA A 105 -6.97 12.22 3.41
N VAL A 106 -5.64 12.37 3.52
CA VAL A 106 -4.72 12.29 2.39
C VAL A 106 -4.66 10.86 1.85
N TYR A 107 -4.49 9.87 2.72
CA TYR A 107 -4.41 8.46 2.33
C TYR A 107 -5.71 7.90 1.78
N HIS A 108 -6.86 8.32 2.31
CA HIS A 108 -8.18 7.93 1.81
C HIS A 108 -8.36 8.36 0.34
N ARG A 109 -8.02 9.62 0.05
CA ARG A 109 -8.11 10.18 -1.30
C ARG A 109 -7.10 9.52 -2.23
N LEU A 110 -5.87 9.28 -1.75
CA LEU A 110 -4.84 8.58 -2.53
C LEU A 110 -5.25 7.14 -2.85
N ALA A 111 -5.80 6.40 -1.88
CA ALA A 111 -6.32 5.05 -2.10
C ALA A 111 -7.41 5.05 -3.17
N THR A 112 -8.34 6.02 -3.09
CA THR A 112 -9.40 6.18 -4.09
C THR A 112 -8.85 6.52 -5.48
N ALA A 113 -7.88 7.44 -5.56
CA ALA A 113 -7.23 7.84 -6.81
C ALA A 113 -6.46 6.68 -7.47
N LEU A 114 -5.89 5.79 -6.65
CA LEU A 114 -5.21 4.57 -7.07
C LEU A 114 -6.16 3.37 -7.26
N GLN A 115 -7.48 3.60 -7.27
CA GLN A 115 -8.51 2.57 -7.45
C GLN A 115 -8.48 1.44 -6.41
N SER A 116 -7.86 1.69 -5.25
CA SER A 116 -7.92 0.80 -4.10
C SER A 116 -9.15 1.11 -3.23
N LYS A 117 -9.51 0.16 -2.37
CA LYS A 117 -10.55 0.33 -1.36
C LYS A 117 -9.96 1.00 -0.12
N PRO A 118 -10.43 2.19 0.30
CA PRO A 118 -9.94 2.86 1.50
C PRO A 118 -10.10 2.00 2.77
N GLU A 119 -11.10 1.14 2.82
CA GLU A 119 -11.36 0.20 3.91
C GLU A 119 -10.18 -0.77 4.17
N ILE A 120 -9.46 -1.15 3.11
CA ILE A 120 -8.28 -2.02 3.19
C ILE A 120 -7.06 -1.23 3.70
N ALA A 121 -6.95 0.05 3.32
CA ALA A 121 -5.84 0.91 3.70
C ALA A 121 -5.95 1.46 5.13
N LEU A 122 -7.16 1.57 5.68
CA LEU A 122 -7.42 2.10 7.02
C LEU A 122 -6.71 1.34 8.15
N PRO A 123 -6.77 -0.01 8.24
CA PRO A 123 -6.05 -0.74 9.28
C PRO A 123 -4.53 -0.56 9.16
N LEU A 124 -3.99 -0.50 7.95
CA LEU A 124 -2.56 -0.24 7.72
C LEU A 124 -2.16 1.15 8.23
N TRP A 125 -2.98 2.18 7.96
CA TRP A 125 -2.73 3.54 8.45
C TRP A 125 -2.82 3.64 9.98
N ARG A 126 -3.78 2.96 10.60
CA ARG A 126 -3.92 2.90 12.06
C ARG A 126 -2.71 2.24 12.71
N ASN A 127 -2.20 1.16 12.14
CA ASN A 127 -1.00 0.49 12.67
C ASN A 127 0.26 1.35 12.51
N ALA A 128 0.34 2.12 11.43
CA ALA A 128 1.46 3.03 11.14
C ALA A 128 1.43 4.33 11.96
N THR A 129 0.26 4.71 12.45
CA THR A 129 0.07 5.89 13.29
C THR A 129 0.02 5.41 14.74
N PRO A 130 1.15 5.34 15.47
CA PRO A 130 1.07 5.11 16.90
C PRO A 130 0.13 6.15 17.47
N ASP A 131 -0.85 5.69 18.25
CA ASP A 131 -1.89 6.50 18.86
C ASP A 131 -1.32 7.87 19.28
N ARG A 132 -1.57 8.91 18.48
CA ARG A 132 -1.61 10.25 19.03
C ARG A 132 -2.97 10.36 19.68
N GLY A 133 -3.15 9.59 20.74
CA GLY A 133 -4.26 9.77 21.65
C GLY A 133 -4.23 11.23 22.07
N PRO A 134 -5.38 11.93 22.11
CA PRO A 134 -5.41 13.27 22.69
C PRO A 134 -4.87 13.16 24.12
N GLY A 135 -3.72 13.78 24.36
CA GLY A 135 -3.03 13.91 25.64
C GLY A 135 -3.54 13.03 26.77
N SER A 136 -2.93 11.86 26.95
CA SER A 136 -2.75 11.30 28.30
C SER A 136 -1.64 12.03 29.05
N SER A 137 -1.65 13.37 28.98
CA SER A 137 -1.23 14.16 30.13
C SER A 137 -2.44 14.14 31.06
N LEU A 138 -2.56 13.09 31.88
CA LEU A 138 -3.32 13.22 33.13
C LEU A 138 -2.79 14.50 33.79
N PRO A 139 -3.62 15.55 33.96
CA PRO A 139 -3.16 16.70 34.72
C PRO A 139 -2.78 16.19 36.11
N ALA A 140 -1.60 16.58 36.59
CA ALA A 140 -1.09 16.20 37.90
C ALA A 140 -2.04 16.58 39.05
N ASP A 141 -3.05 17.42 38.78
CA ASP A 141 -4.13 17.82 39.69
C ASP A 141 -5.19 16.72 39.96
N ALA A 142 -5.13 15.56 39.29
CA ALA A 142 -6.09 14.47 39.52
C ALA A 142 -5.83 13.61 40.78
N PHE A 143 -4.76 13.90 41.53
CA PHE A 143 -4.41 13.20 42.79
C PHE A 143 -4.55 14.09 44.03
N GLY A 144 -5.37 15.15 43.95
CA GLY A 144 -5.74 16.00 45.08
C GLY A 144 -6.68 15.30 46.06
#